data_AF-A0A9D6Q6T2-F1
#
_entry.id   AF-A0A9D6Q6T2-F1
#
_cell.length_a   1.000
_cell.length_b   1.000
_cell.length_c   1.000
_cell.angle_alpha   90.00
_cell.angle_beta   90.00
_cell.angle_gamma   90.00
#
_symmetry.space_group_name_H-M   'P 1'
#
loop_
_entity.id
_entity.type
_entity.pdbx_description
1 polymer ?
#
loop_
_entity_poly.entity_id
_entity_poly.type
_entity_poly.pdbx_seq_one_letter_code
_entity_poly.pdbx_strand_id
1 'polypeptide(L)'
;MKATATSKGQTTIPLPIRRKPKLNKGTVLEFDERVDHLKATKSVDATRMRGAIGIARKELGEKSVAQWMEALREPADLPRRRR
;
A
#
# COMPACT_ATOMS: atom_id res chain seq x y z
N MET A 1 -11.60 12.90 -17.72
CA MET A 1 -10.60 13.80 -17.10
C MET A 1 -9.44 13.94 -18.06
N LYS A 2 -8.85 15.14 -18.21
CA LYS A 2 -7.77 15.41 -19.17
C LYS A 2 -6.61 16.12 -18.45
N ALA A 3 -5.39 15.90 -18.91
CA ALA A 3 -4.20 16.63 -18.48
C ALA A 3 -3.32 16.87 -19.71
N THR A 4 -2.62 18.00 -19.75
CA THR A 4 -1.76 18.38 -20.86
C THR A 4 -0.31 18.03 -20.53
N ALA A 5 0.43 17.52 -21.50
CA ALA A 5 1.87 17.36 -21.39
C ALA A 5 2.54 18.72 -21.61
N THR A 6 3.53 19.06 -20.79
CA THR A 6 4.33 20.27 -20.94
C THR A 6 5.32 20.11 -22.09
N SER A 7 6.01 21.19 -22.46
CA SER A 7 7.09 21.17 -23.47
C SER A 7 8.22 20.19 -23.15
N LYS A 8 8.35 19.76 -21.89
CA LYS A 8 9.34 18.77 -21.44
C LYS A 8 8.79 17.34 -21.41
N GLY A 9 7.59 17.10 -21.95
CA GLY A 9 6.91 15.79 -21.91
C GLY A 9 6.38 15.40 -20.53
N GLN A 10 6.39 16.30 -19.55
CA GLN A 10 5.87 16.02 -18.21
C GLN A 10 4.37 16.28 -18.16
N THR A 11 3.61 15.44 -17.45
CA THR A 11 2.20 15.72 -17.18
C THR A 11 1.89 15.60 -15.70
N THR A 12 1.04 16.49 -15.19
CA THR A 12 0.60 16.46 -13.80
C THR A 12 -0.50 15.41 -13.66
N ILE A 13 -0.27 14.38 -12.84
CA ILE A 13 -1.29 13.38 -12.52
C ILE A 13 -2.39 14.04 -11.67
N PRO A 14 -3.65 14.11 -12.15
CA PRO A 14 -4.74 14.74 -11.42
C PRO A 14 -4.99 14.11 -10.05
N LEU A 15 -5.40 14.93 -9.08
CA LEU A 15 -5.58 14.51 -7.68
C LEU A 15 -6.46 13.25 -7.50
N PRO A 16 -7.60 13.07 -8.20
CA PRO A 16 -8.42 11.87 -8.04
C PRO A 16 -7.70 10.59 -8.49
N ILE A 17 -6.87 10.68 -9.54
CA ILE A 17 -6.06 9.57 -10.04
C ILE A 17 -4.89 9.31 -9.09
N ARG A 18 -4.34 10.35 -8.46
CA ARG A 18 -3.24 10.24 -7.48
C ARG A 18 -3.66 9.55 -6.18
N ARG A 19 -4.88 9.84 -5.70
CA ARG A 19 -5.41 9.35 -4.41
C ARG A 19 -5.67 7.84 -4.40
N LYS A 20 -6.24 7.29 -5.48
CA LYS A 20 -6.58 5.86 -5.59
C LYS A 20 -5.38 4.93 -5.31
N PRO A 21 -4.24 5.07 -6.01
CA PRO A 21 -3.03 4.30 -5.74
C PRO A 21 -2.20 4.86 -4.58
N LYS A 22 -2.56 5.97 -3.92
CA LYS A 22 -1.71 6.68 -2.93
C LYS A 22 -0.33 7.04 -3.50
N LEU A 23 -0.31 7.78 -4.62
CA LEU A 23 0.93 8.31 -5.20
C LEU A 23 1.36 9.56 -4.44
N ASN A 24 2.41 9.43 -3.63
CA ASN A 24 2.97 10.52 -2.86
C ASN A 24 4.19 11.13 -3.57
N LYS A 25 4.60 12.33 -3.16
CA LYS A 25 5.86 12.93 -3.62
C LYS A 25 7.01 11.93 -3.39
N GLY A 26 7.86 11.73 -4.40
CA GLY A 26 8.97 10.78 -4.36
C GLY A 26 8.60 9.33 -4.68
N THR A 27 7.34 9.03 -4.99
CA THR A 27 6.97 7.69 -5.47
C THR A 27 7.56 7.46 -6.86
N VAL A 28 8.32 6.38 -7.01
CA VAL A 28 8.86 5.95 -8.30
C VAL A 28 7.81 5.16 -9.07
N LEU A 29 7.67 5.48 -10.36
CA LEU A 29 6.78 4.81 -11.29
C LEU A 29 7.61 4.11 -12.37
N GLU A 30 7.24 2.87 -12.67
CA GLU A 30 7.74 2.12 -13.81
C GLU A 30 6.74 2.27 -14.96
N PHE A 31 7.25 2.67 -16.13
CA PHE A 31 6.46 2.77 -17.36
C PHE A 31 6.65 1.50 -18.19
N ASP A 32 5.56 1.02 -18.78
CA ASP A 32 5.57 -0.13 -19.68
C ASP A 32 5.60 0.38 -21.14
N GLU A 33 6.73 0.22 -21.80
CA GLU A 33 6.95 0.70 -23.18
C GLU A 33 6.31 -0.20 -24.25
N ARG A 34 5.84 -1.39 -23.87
CA ARG A 34 5.32 -2.39 -24.82
C ARG A 34 3.84 -2.27 -25.10
N VAL A 35 3.14 -1.40 -24.36
CA VAL A 35 1.71 -1.22 -24.47
C VAL A 35 1.37 0.04 -25.25
N ASP A 36 0.28 0.00 -26.02
CA ASP A 36 -0.15 1.13 -26.87
C ASP A 36 -0.79 2.30 -26.09
N HIS A 37 -0.65 2.31 -24.76
CA HIS A 37 -1.20 3.34 -23.88
C HIS A 37 -0.24 3.64 -22.73
N LEU A 38 -0.36 4.84 -22.15
CA LEU A 38 0.45 5.21 -21.00
C LEU A 38 0.07 4.37 -19.78
N LYS A 39 0.89 3.37 -19.48
CA LYS A 39 0.75 2.51 -18.29
C LYS A 39 1.93 2.76 -17.37
N ALA A 40 1.59 3.11 -16.12
CA ALA A 40 2.56 3.32 -15.07
C ALA A 40 2.15 2.54 -13.83
N THR A 41 3.07 1.76 -13.28
CA THR A 41 2.88 1.02 -12.03
C THR A 41 3.85 1.53 -10.97
N LYS A 42 3.48 1.41 -9.70
CA LYS A 42 4.44 1.71 -8.62
C LYS A 42 5.60 0.74 -8.72
N SER A 43 6.82 1.26 -8.67
CA SER A 43 7.99 0.40 -8.50
C SER A 43 7.92 -0.26 -7.13
N VAL A 44 8.06 -1.57 -7.10
CA VAL A 44 8.08 -2.37 -5.89
C VAL A 44 9.32 -3.23 -5.94
N ASP A 45 10.14 -3.15 -4.89
CA ASP A 45 11.22 -4.11 -4.68
C ASP A 45 10.61 -5.47 -4.33
N ALA A 46 10.52 -6.33 -5.35
CA ALA A 46 9.93 -7.65 -5.22
C ALA A 46 10.72 -8.55 -4.25
N THR A 47 12.02 -8.35 -4.12
CA THR A 47 12.87 -9.11 -3.19
C THR A 47 12.54 -8.72 -1.76
N ARG A 48 12.50 -7.42 -1.46
CA ARG A 48 12.10 -6.90 -0.15
C ARG A 48 10.66 -7.28 0.21
N MET A 49 9.74 -7.20 -0.75
CA MET A 49 8.34 -7.58 -0.55
C MET A 49 8.22 -9.07 -0.22
N ARG A 50 8.90 -9.95 -0.96
CA ARG A 50 8.90 -11.38 -0.66
C ARG A 50 9.61 -11.69 0.65
N GLY A 51 10.61 -10.90 1.03
CA GLY A 51 11.26 -11.00 2.34
C GLY A 51 10.32 -10.77 3.52
N ALA A 52 9.19 -10.07 3.32
CA ALA A 52 8.15 -9.91 4.33
C ALA A 52 7.29 -11.17 4.55
N ILE A 53 7.29 -12.12 3.60
CA ILE A 53 6.51 -13.34 3.69
C ILE A 53 7.09 -14.24 4.78
N GLY A 54 6.29 -14.51 5.81
CA GLY A 54 6.72 -15.38 6.91
C GLY A 54 7.70 -14.75 7.90
N ILE A 55 7.89 -13.42 7.88
CA ILE A 55 8.80 -12.72 8.82
C ILE A 55 8.50 -13.04 10.27
N ALA A 56 7.23 -13.26 10.56
CA ALA A 56 6.79 -13.47 11.91
C ALA A 56 6.55 -14.97 12.18
N ARG A 57 6.96 -15.91 11.30
CA ARG A 57 6.92 -17.35 11.61
C ARG A 57 7.67 -17.70 12.90
N LYS A 58 8.76 -17.00 13.22
CA LYS A 58 9.50 -17.21 14.47
C LYS A 58 8.77 -16.62 15.67
N GLU A 59 8.26 -15.39 15.55
CA GLU A 59 7.56 -14.70 16.66
C GLU A 59 6.17 -15.30 16.94
N LEU A 60 5.60 -16.01 15.97
CA LEU A 60 4.21 -16.43 15.95
C LEU A 60 4.03 -17.93 15.82
N GLY A 61 5.10 -18.67 15.53
CA GLY A 61 5.05 -20.11 15.27
C GLY A 61 4.62 -20.94 16.48
N GLU A 62 4.78 -20.40 17.68
CA GLU A 62 4.43 -21.07 18.95
C GLU A 62 3.02 -20.72 19.45
N LYS A 63 2.31 -19.80 18.79
CA LYS A 63 0.99 -19.32 19.24
C LYS A 63 -0.12 -19.78 18.30
N SER A 64 -1.14 -20.40 18.87
CA SER A 64 -2.42 -20.66 18.20
C SER A 64 -3.16 -19.37 17.89
N VAL A 65 -4.00 -19.36 16.85
CA VAL A 65 -4.81 -18.19 16.43
C VAL A 65 -5.60 -17.57 17.60
N ALA A 66 -6.03 -18.36 18.58
CA ALA A 66 -6.71 -17.83 19.76
C ALA A 66 -5.78 -16.99 20.66
N GLN A 67 -4.55 -17.48 20.92
CA GLN A 67 -3.55 -16.76 21.72
C GLN A 67 -3.11 -15.45 21.06
N TRP A 68 -3.16 -15.41 19.73
CA TRP A 68 -2.95 -14.21 18.96
C TRP A 68 -4.05 -13.17 19.10
N MET A 69 -5.30 -13.59 18.95
CA MET A 69 -6.45 -12.72 19.11
C MET A 69 -6.52 -12.13 20.52
N GLU A 70 -6.07 -12.89 21.53
CA GLU A 70 -5.99 -12.42 22.91
C GLU A 70 -4.83 -11.43 23.11
N ALA A 71 -3.64 -11.70 22.57
CA ALA A 71 -2.50 -10.79 22.70
C ALA A 71 -2.68 -9.45 21.95
N LEU A 72 -3.45 -9.46 20.87
CA LEU A 72 -3.77 -8.28 20.06
C LEU A 72 -5.03 -7.56 20.52
N ARG A 73 -5.80 -8.16 21.44
CA ARG A 73 -6.89 -7.46 22.13
C ARG A 73 -6.29 -6.53 23.16
N GLU A 74 -6.07 -5.28 22.76
CA GLU A 74 -5.97 -4.20 23.74
C GLU A 74 -7.30 -4.09 24.52
N PRO A 75 -7.28 -3.57 25.76
CA PRO A 75 -8.52 -3.30 26.49
C PRO A 75 -9.39 -2.38 25.64
N ALA A 76 -10.49 -2.92 25.10
CA ALA A 76 -11.43 -2.11 24.36
C ALA A 76 -12.11 -1.16 25.35
N ASP A 77 -11.98 0.14 25.13
CA ASP A 77 -12.77 1.16 25.85
C ASP A 77 -14.24 0.99 25.47
N LEU A 78 -14.94 0.12 26.18
CA LEU A 78 -16.37 -0.07 26.00
C LEU A 78 -17.11 1.12 26.63
N PRO A 79 -18.10 1.71 25.93
CA PRO A 79 -18.90 2.78 26.49
C PRO A 79 -19.61 2.28 27.76
N ARG A 80 -19.62 3.12 28.81
CA ARG A 80 -20.30 2.80 30.08
C ARG A 80 -21.74 2.40 29.81
N ARG A 81 -22.12 1.22 30.32
CA ARG A 81 -23.47 0.65 30.19
C ARG A 81 -24.48 1.67 30.71
N ARG A 82 -25.36 2.20 29.84
CA ARG A 82 -26.49 3.02 30.27
C ARG A 82 -27.43 2.11 31.09
N ARG A 83 -27.67 2.50 32.35
CA ARG A 83 -28.71 1.91 33.20
C ARG A 83 -30.09 2.20 32.63
#